data_AF-A0A6B0UDT3-F1
#
_entry.id   AF-A0A6B0UDT3-F1
#
_cell.length_a   1.000
_cell.length_b   1.000
_cell.length_c   1.000
_cell.angle_alpha   90.00
_cell.angle_beta   90.00
_cell.angle_gamma   90.00
#
_symmetry.space_group_name_H-M   'P 1'
#
loop_
_entity.id
_entity.type
_entity.pdbx_description
1 polymer ?
#
loop_
_entity_poly.entity_id
_entity_poly.type
_entity_poly.pdbx_seq_one_letter_code
_entity_poly.pdbx_strand_id
1 'polypeptide(L)'
;MTHFWSLTVLLCCLATHSSGQKNTDFYTTVSTLSGLIHVEKQVKVDLLNYLERLRVVQDSILNFVQDRQPYDNLTSPSALSDYLKHPVHAFHLIKRM
;
A
#
# COMPACT_ATOMS: atom_id res chain seq x y z
N MET A 1 -52.90 27.88 37.30
CA MET A 1 -52.76 26.40 37.34
C MET A 1 -52.05 25.85 36.08
N THR A 2 -52.33 26.37 34.88
CA THR A 2 -51.72 25.92 33.61
C THR A 2 -50.22 26.24 33.45
N HIS A 3 -49.75 27.37 33.96
CA HIS A 3 -48.33 27.75 33.87
C HIS A 3 -47.39 26.85 34.70
N PHE A 4 -47.88 26.28 35.79
CA PHE A 4 -47.08 25.41 36.67
C PHE A 4 -46.83 24.04 36.03
N TRP A 5 -47.81 23.54 35.27
CA TRP A 5 -47.72 22.32 34.48
C TRP A 5 -46.79 22.47 33.27
N SER A 6 -46.85 23.61 32.59
CA SER A 6 -45.91 23.92 31.50
C SER A 6 -44.46 23.99 32.01
N LEU A 7 -44.23 24.52 33.20
CA LEU A 7 -42.89 24.63 33.79
C LEU A 7 -42.33 23.26 34.19
N THR A 8 -43.16 22.37 34.73
CA THR A 8 -42.76 21.01 35.13
C THR A 8 -42.46 20.12 33.92
N VAL A 9 -43.23 20.26 32.84
CA VAL A 9 -42.92 19.57 31.57
C VAL A 9 -41.59 20.07 30.98
N LEU A 10 -41.36 21.39 30.98
CA LEU A 10 -40.11 21.97 30.48
C LEU A 10 -38.89 21.49 31.29
N LEU A 11 -39.01 21.44 32.62
CA LEU A 11 -37.96 20.94 33.51
C LEU A 11 -37.69 19.44 33.32
N CYS A 12 -38.73 18.62 33.07
CA CYS A 12 -38.54 17.21 32.75
C CYS A 12 -37.83 17.01 31.40
N CYS A 13 -38.18 17.79 30.37
CA CYS A 13 -37.51 17.73 29.07
C CYS A 13 -36.02 18.12 29.18
N LEU A 14 -35.70 19.16 29.94
CA LEU A 14 -34.31 19.60 30.18
C LEU A 14 -33.51 18.58 30.99
N ALA A 15 -34.11 17.92 31.99
CA ALA A 15 -33.47 16.88 32.78
C ALA A 15 -33.14 15.62 31.95
N THR A 16 -34.00 15.27 30.99
CA THR A 16 -33.77 14.12 30.09
C THR A 16 -32.69 14.38 29.03
N HIS A 17 -32.44 15.63 28.64
CA HIS A 17 -31.36 15.97 27.71
C HIS A 17 -29.97 16.00 28.38
N SER A 18 -29.92 16.21 29.70
CA SER A 18 -28.64 16.30 30.45
C SER A 18 -28.04 14.94 30.78
N SER A 19 -28.85 13.87 30.84
CA SER A 19 -28.40 12.54 31.31
C SER A 19 -27.91 11.58 30.22
N GLY A 20 -27.94 11.96 28.94
CA GLY A 20 -27.82 10.99 27.84
C GLY A 20 -26.46 10.83 27.15
N GLN A 21 -25.59 11.85 27.09
CA GLN A 21 -24.56 11.89 26.04
C GLN A 21 -23.12 11.60 26.51
N LYS A 22 -22.81 11.73 27.81
CA LYS A 22 -21.39 11.88 28.22
C LYS A 22 -20.59 10.57 28.33
N ASN A 23 -21.27 9.42 28.48
CA ASN A 23 -20.60 8.14 28.72
C ASN A 23 -20.44 7.28 27.46
N THR A 24 -21.29 7.43 26.44
CA THR A 24 -21.18 6.69 25.18
C THR A 24 -20.01 7.17 24.33
N ASP A 25 -19.74 8.48 24.34
CA ASP A 25 -18.70 9.11 23.51
C ASP A 25 -17.28 8.72 23.95
N PHE A 26 -17.08 8.38 25.24
CA PHE A 26 -15.78 7.94 25.75
C PHE A 26 -15.43 6.54 25.24
N TYR A 27 -16.37 5.59 25.34
CA TYR A 27 -16.15 4.22 24.89
C TYR A 27 -16.05 4.13 23.36
N THR A 28 -16.81 4.95 22.62
CA THR A 28 -16.64 5.04 21.16
C THR A 28 -15.28 5.62 20.78
N THR A 29 -14.80 6.66 21.47
CA THR A 29 -13.47 7.26 21.22
C THR A 29 -12.33 6.29 21.54
N VAL A 30 -12.43 5.52 22.63
CA VAL A 30 -11.42 4.50 22.96
C VAL A 30 -11.46 3.34 21.95
N SER A 31 -12.65 2.91 21.52
CA SER A 31 -12.80 1.87 20.50
C SER A 31 -12.28 2.32 19.14
N THR A 32 -12.50 3.58 18.75
CA THR A 32 -11.97 4.12 17.48
C THR A 32 -10.46 4.26 17.54
N LEU A 33 -9.89 4.73 18.65
CA LEU A 33 -8.44 4.81 18.84
C LEU A 33 -7.80 3.41 18.77
N SER A 34 -8.40 2.42 19.42
CA SER A 34 -7.95 1.03 19.36
C SER A 34 -7.97 0.48 17.93
N GLY A 35 -9.04 0.76 17.17
CA GLY A 35 -9.14 0.44 15.74
C GLY A 35 -8.06 1.13 14.91
N LEU A 36 -7.77 2.41 15.19
CA LEU A 36 -6.75 3.18 14.48
C LEU A 36 -5.34 2.60 14.70
N ILE A 37 -5.01 2.22 15.94
CA ILE A 37 -3.74 1.57 16.30
C ILE A 37 -3.61 0.22 15.59
N HIS A 38 -4.71 -0.53 15.45
CA HIS A 38 -4.69 -1.79 14.72
C HIS A 38 -4.41 -1.58 13.23
N VAL A 39 -5.07 -0.60 12.60
CA VAL A 39 -4.81 -0.22 11.21
C VAL A 39 -3.38 0.25 11.02
N GLU A 40 -2.84 1.06 11.93
CA GLU A 40 -1.44 1.51 11.88
C GLU A 40 -0.46 0.34 11.90
N LYS A 41 -0.69 -0.65 12.77
CA LYS A 41 0.13 -1.87 12.81
C LYS A 41 0.04 -2.65 11.50
N GLN A 42 -1.15 -2.76 10.92
CA GLN A 42 -1.35 -3.45 9.65
C GLN A 42 -0.63 -2.73 8.51
N VAL A 43 -0.81 -1.41 8.40
CA VAL A 43 -0.14 -0.58 7.38
C VAL A 43 1.38 -0.69 7.49
N LYS A 44 1.92 -0.73 8.72
CA LYS A 44 3.36 -0.93 8.93
C LYS A 44 3.84 -2.27 8.36
N VAL A 45 3.11 -3.36 8.61
CA VAL A 45 3.43 -4.69 8.07
C VAL A 45 3.35 -4.68 6.54
N ASP A 46 2.29 -4.08 5.98
CA ASP A 46 2.10 -3.99 4.53
C ASP A 46 3.21 -3.18 3.85
N LEU A 47 3.67 -2.09 4.49
CA LEU A 47 4.78 -1.28 4.00
C LEU A 47 6.09 -2.08 3.99
N LEU A 48 6.38 -2.85 5.04
CA LEU A 48 7.57 -3.70 5.10
C LEU A 48 7.54 -4.76 3.99
N ASN A 49 6.39 -5.42 3.79
CA ASN A 49 6.21 -6.38 2.71
C ASN A 49 6.35 -5.73 1.32
N TYR A 50 5.89 -4.50 1.16
CA TYR A 50 6.05 -3.74 -0.07
C TYR A 50 7.53 -3.44 -0.35
N LEU A 51 8.28 -3.00 0.65
CA LEU A 51 9.72 -2.74 0.52
C LEU A 51 10.50 -4.02 0.19
N GLU A 52 10.15 -5.15 0.79
CA GLU A 52 10.77 -6.45 0.47
C GLU A 52 10.52 -6.84 -0.99
N ARG A 53 9.28 -6.70 -1.47
CA ARG A 53 8.95 -6.95 -2.87
C ARG A 53 9.72 -6.03 -3.82
N LEU A 54 9.83 -4.74 -3.49
CA LEU A 54 10.63 -3.80 -4.28
C LEU A 54 12.10 -4.20 -4.33
N ARG A 55 12.66 -4.64 -3.20
CA ARG A 55 14.05 -5.10 -3.14
C ARG A 55 14.29 -6.31 -4.03
N VAL A 56 13.39 -7.30 -4.00
CA VAL A 56 13.48 -8.49 -4.89
C VAL A 56 13.45 -8.07 -6.37
N VAL A 57 12.56 -7.15 -6.74
CA VAL A 57 12.47 -6.65 -8.11
C VAL A 57 13.75 -5.90 -8.50
N GLN A 58 14.25 -5.04 -7.62
CA GLN A 58 15.50 -4.31 -7.84
C GLN A 58 16.67 -5.28 -8.06
N ASP A 59 16.83 -6.27 -7.19
CA ASP A 59 17.89 -7.27 -7.28
C ASP A 59 17.76 -8.08 -8.59
N SER A 60 16.54 -8.45 -8.99
CA SER A 60 16.29 -9.13 -10.27
C SER A 60 16.69 -8.28 -11.48
N ILE A 61 16.38 -6.98 -11.46
CA ILE A 61 16.75 -6.05 -12.54
C ILE A 61 18.27 -5.89 -12.59
N LEU A 62 18.92 -5.69 -11.44
CA LEU A 62 20.38 -5.54 -11.37
C LEU A 62 21.08 -6.80 -11.87
N ASN A 63 20.60 -7.98 -11.49
CA ASN A 63 21.14 -9.25 -11.98
C ASN A 63 20.94 -9.39 -13.50
N PHE A 64 19.78 -9.02 -14.03
CA PHE A 64 19.53 -9.05 -15.48
C PHE A 64 20.45 -8.10 -16.26
N VAL A 65 20.71 -6.90 -15.72
CA VAL A 65 21.61 -5.91 -16.36
C VAL A 65 23.08 -6.33 -16.27
N GLN A 66 23.49 -6.98 -15.18
CA GLN A 66 24.85 -7.47 -15.00
C GLN A 66 25.14 -8.73 -15.82
N ASP A 67 24.12 -9.49 -16.21
CA ASP A 67 24.24 -10.66 -17.07
C ASP A 67 24.66 -10.26 -18.50
N ARG A 68 25.98 -10.13 -18.69
CA ARG A 68 26.58 -9.77 -19.98
C ARG A 68 26.30 -10.85 -21.01
N GLN A 69 25.80 -10.41 -22.15
CA GLN A 69 25.53 -11.28 -23.27
C GLN A 69 26.74 -11.40 -24.17
N PRO A 70 26.87 -12.53 -24.90
CA PRO A 70 28.00 -12.76 -25.79
C PRO A 70 28.18 -11.68 -26.87
N TYR A 71 27.08 -11.04 -27.29
CA TYR A 71 27.08 -10.00 -28.32
C TYR A 71 27.21 -8.57 -27.78
N ASP A 72 27.21 -8.35 -26.46
CA ASP A 72 27.31 -6.99 -25.88
C ASP A 72 28.65 -6.31 -26.21
N ASN A 73 29.68 -7.10 -26.49
CA ASN A 73 31.01 -6.60 -26.86
C ASN A 73 31.19 -6.42 -28.39
N LEU A 74 30.19 -6.75 -29.21
CA LEU A 74 30.26 -6.63 -30.66
C LEU A 74 29.99 -5.17 -31.07
N THR A 75 31.07 -4.41 -31.26
CA THR A 75 30.99 -2.98 -31.59
C THR A 75 31.00 -2.67 -33.08
N SER A 76 31.28 -3.66 -33.94
CA SER A 76 31.33 -3.49 -35.39
C SER A 76 30.20 -4.24 -36.13
N PRO A 77 29.65 -3.65 -37.21
CA PRO A 77 28.63 -4.31 -38.02
C PRO A 77 29.09 -5.64 -38.63
N SER A 78 30.38 -5.77 -38.96
CA SER A 78 30.95 -7.00 -39.51
C SER A 78 30.98 -8.13 -38.47
N ALA A 79 31.38 -7.83 -37.23
CA ALA A 79 31.41 -8.82 -36.15
C ALA A 79 29.99 -9.29 -35.76
N LEU A 80 28.99 -8.39 -35.80
CA LEU A 80 27.59 -8.76 -35.63
C LEU A 80 27.09 -9.66 -36.77
N SER A 81 27.42 -9.31 -38.02
CA SER A 81 27.06 -10.14 -39.18
C SER A 81 27.65 -11.55 -39.09
N ASP A 82 28.92 -11.67 -38.68
CA ASP A 82 29.57 -12.96 -38.47
C ASP A 82 28.93 -13.76 -37.32
N TYR A 83 28.56 -13.10 -36.22
CA TYR A 83 27.85 -13.73 -35.10
C TYR A 83 26.48 -14.28 -35.51
N LEU A 84 25.75 -13.54 -36.34
CA LEU A 84 24.40 -13.92 -36.80
C LEU A 84 24.36 -15.03 -37.85
N LYS A 85 25.50 -15.40 -38.44
CA LYS A 85 25.57 -16.55 -39.36
C LYS A 85 25.20 -17.87 -38.68
N HIS A 86 25.35 -17.96 -37.35
CA HIS A 86 24.94 -19.13 -36.59
C HIS A 86 23.44 -19.07 -36.25
N PRO A 87 22.60 -20.03 -36.70
CA PRO A 87 21.15 -19.95 -36.53
C PRO A 87 20.68 -19.81 -35.08
N VAL A 88 21.38 -20.43 -34.13
CA VAL A 88 21.07 -20.32 -32.69
C VAL A 88 21.32 -18.91 -32.16
N HIS A 89 22.37 -18.23 -32.63
CA HIS A 89 22.67 -16.86 -32.23
C HIS A 89 21.66 -15.87 -32.78
N ALA A 90 21.28 -16.04 -34.05
CA ALA A 90 20.19 -15.27 -34.66
C ALA A 90 18.87 -15.47 -33.90
N PHE A 91 18.52 -16.72 -33.58
CA PHE A 91 17.32 -17.02 -32.81
C PHE A 91 17.35 -16.40 -31.41
N HIS A 92 18.45 -16.50 -30.67
CA HIS A 92 18.58 -15.91 -29.34
C HIS A 92 18.47 -14.39 -29.36
N LEU A 93 19.08 -13.73 -30.36
CA LEU A 93 18.98 -12.28 -30.50
C LEU A 93 17.54 -11.86 -30.84
N ILE A 94 16.88 -12.56 -31.77
CA ILE A 94 15.46 -12.32 -32.11
C ILE A 94 14.57 -12.54 -30.89
N LYS A 95 14.81 -13.58 -30.10
CA LYS A 95 14.01 -13.90 -28.90
C LYS A 95 14.12 -12.81 -27.83
N ARG A 96 15.26 -12.11 -27.76
CA ARG A 96 15.51 -11.08 -26.73
C ARG A 96 14.92 -9.73 -27.10
N MET A 97 14.91 -9.38 -28.39
CA MET A 97 14.24 -8.17 -28.89
C MET A 97 12.73 -8.29 -28.74
#